data_AF-A0A314ZGG0-F1
#
_entry.id   AF-A0A314ZGG0-F1
#
_cell.length_a   1.000
_cell.length_b   1.000
_cell.length_c   1.000
_cell.angle_alpha   90.00
_cell.angle_beta   90.00
_cell.angle_gamma   90.00
#
_symmetry.space_group_name_H-M   'P 1'
#
loop_
_entity.id
_entity.type
_entity.pdbx_description
1 polymer ?
#
loop_
_entity_poly.entity_id
_entity_poly.type
_entity_poly.pdbx_seq_one_letter_code
_entity_poly.pdbx_strand_id
1 'polypeptide(L)'
;MKLIWSPENATKAYMDTVRSSLAAWWNAEFIVETWSQGGVTATSIGLEIASCHTCCLHVCVVPAEQSIAEFVTPMKKAGMTPEVLVGEPEEMMAGLVGIDFLVVDSKLKDFARVLRQARLSPRGAVLCARMPIQEVLLVSDGEVWIVGQDVSTSLRSPNRKIKTKKLDQDVLTHNPEHFSI
;
A
#
# COMPACT_ATOMS: atom_id res chain seq x y z
N MET A 1 20.05 12.71 -29.29
CA MET A 1 19.38 11.98 -28.18
C MET A 1 18.00 11.59 -28.66
N LYS A 2 17.67 10.30 -28.67
CA LYS A 2 16.31 9.82 -29.01
C LYS A 2 15.56 9.73 -27.68
N LEU A 3 14.59 10.62 -27.44
CA LEU A 3 13.70 10.50 -26.29
C LEU A 3 12.85 9.26 -26.50
N ILE A 4 13.18 8.19 -25.77
CA ILE A 4 12.40 6.96 -25.77
C ILE A 4 11.27 7.19 -24.77
N TRP A 5 10.11 7.61 -25.29
CA TRP A 5 8.88 7.61 -24.51
C TRP A 5 8.52 6.18 -24.14
N SER A 6 8.38 5.89 -22.84
CA SER A 6 7.86 4.62 -22.33
C SER A 6 6.61 4.91 -21.49
N PRO A 7 5.41 4.61 -22.01
CA PRO A 7 4.17 4.72 -21.26
C PRO A 7 4.20 3.97 -19.91
N GLU A 8 4.92 2.86 -19.85
CA GLU A 8 5.04 2.00 -18.67
C GLU A 8 5.81 2.71 -17.56
N ASN A 9 6.96 3.32 -17.88
CA ASN A 9 7.76 4.08 -16.93
C ASN A 9 7.02 5.35 -16.45
N ALA A 10 6.35 6.05 -17.36
CA ALA A 10 5.55 7.23 -17.01
C ALA A 10 4.40 6.86 -16.05
N THR A 11 3.69 5.77 -16.34
CA THR A 11 2.58 5.28 -15.49
C THR A 11 3.10 4.84 -14.13
N LYS A 12 4.25 4.16 -14.07
CA LYS A 12 4.86 3.74 -12.80
C LYS A 12 5.21 4.94 -11.92
N ALA A 13 5.90 5.93 -12.48
CA ALA A 13 6.27 7.15 -11.76
C ALA A 13 5.03 7.94 -11.28
N TYR A 14 3.99 8.03 -12.13
CA TYR A 14 2.72 8.63 -11.74
C TYR A 14 2.10 7.91 -10.54
N MET A 15 2.04 6.58 -10.57
CA MET A 15 1.43 5.79 -9.50
C MET A 15 2.22 5.84 -8.20
N ASP A 16 3.55 5.91 -8.26
CA ASP A 16 4.38 6.13 -7.07
C ASP A 16 4.07 7.48 -6.41
N THR A 17 3.83 8.53 -7.22
CA THR A 17 3.44 9.86 -6.75
C THR A 17 2.01 9.87 -6.19
N VAL A 18 1.09 9.12 -6.80
CA VAL A 18 -0.29 9.02 -6.31
C VAL A 18 -0.33 8.32 -4.96
N ARG A 19 0.44 7.24 -4.77
CA ARG A 19 0.48 6.52 -3.47
C ARG A 19 1.00 7.40 -2.34
N SER A 20 2.11 8.11 -2.55
CA SER A 20 2.65 9.01 -1.51
C SER A 20 1.70 10.17 -1.22
N SER A 21 1.09 10.76 -2.24
CA SER A 21 0.11 11.83 -2.03
C SER A 21 -1.16 11.36 -1.34
N LEU A 22 -1.63 10.13 -1.61
CA LEU A 22 -2.75 9.52 -0.89
C LEU A 22 -2.42 9.27 0.58
N ALA A 23 -1.21 8.82 0.90
CA ALA A 23 -0.77 8.63 2.28
C ALA A 23 -0.79 9.96 3.05
N ALA A 24 -0.28 11.02 2.44
CA ALA A 24 -0.33 12.36 3.00
C ALA A 24 -1.78 12.90 3.11
N TRP A 25 -2.60 12.67 2.08
CA TRP A 25 -4.00 13.11 2.05
C TRP A 25 -4.86 12.42 3.11
N TRP A 26 -4.65 11.13 3.34
CA TRP A 26 -5.30 10.38 4.41
C TRP A 26 -4.86 10.84 5.80
N ASN A 27 -3.76 11.62 5.89
CA ASN A 27 -3.08 11.96 7.13
C ASN A 27 -2.80 10.70 7.96
N ALA A 28 -2.20 9.70 7.29
CA ALA A 28 -1.85 8.43 7.91
C ALA A 28 -0.91 8.67 9.09
N GLU A 29 -1.15 8.01 10.23
CA GLU A 29 -0.28 8.01 11.41
C GLU A 29 0.61 6.76 11.42
N PHE A 30 0.17 5.70 10.74
CA PHE A 30 0.98 4.50 10.52
C PHE A 30 0.91 3.99 9.07
N ILE A 31 2.04 4.09 8.37
CA ILE A 31 2.26 3.60 7.01
C ILE A 31 3.08 2.33 7.07
N VAL A 32 2.57 1.27 6.45
CA VAL A 32 3.29 0.00 6.27
C VAL A 32 3.42 -0.27 4.78
N GLU A 33 4.60 -0.68 4.34
CA GLU A 33 4.76 -1.27 3.02
C GLU A 33 5.45 -2.63 3.08
N THR A 34 5.20 -3.46 2.06
CA THR A 34 5.99 -4.66 1.81
C THR A 34 6.86 -4.41 0.58
N TRP A 35 8.08 -4.90 0.60
CA TRP A 35 9.02 -4.81 -0.51
C TRP A 35 9.47 -6.19 -0.95
N SER A 36 9.58 -6.41 -2.27
CA SER A 36 10.04 -7.67 -2.84
C SER A 36 11.47 -7.56 -3.38
N GLN A 37 12.23 -8.66 -3.38
CA GLN A 37 13.63 -8.64 -3.87
C GLN A 37 13.70 -8.14 -5.32
N GLY A 38 14.61 -7.20 -5.60
CA GLY A 38 14.70 -6.51 -6.88
C GLY A 38 13.59 -5.47 -7.13
N GLY A 39 12.76 -5.19 -6.13
CA GLY A 39 11.71 -4.18 -6.15
C GLY A 39 12.27 -2.76 -6.27
N VAL A 40 11.45 -1.86 -6.80
CA VAL A 40 11.85 -0.46 -7.01
C VAL A 40 11.53 0.37 -5.78
N THR A 41 12.50 1.17 -5.31
CA THR A 41 12.38 1.97 -4.08
C THR A 41 11.76 3.35 -4.27
N ALA A 42 11.35 3.72 -5.49
CA ALA A 42 10.77 5.03 -5.77
C ALA A 42 9.49 5.29 -4.95
N THR A 43 8.62 4.28 -4.81
CA THR A 43 7.45 4.40 -3.93
C THR A 43 7.87 4.54 -2.47
N SER A 44 8.83 3.73 -2.00
CA SER A 44 9.33 3.74 -0.62
C SER A 44 9.89 5.11 -0.23
N ILE A 45 10.64 5.74 -1.14
CA ILE A 45 11.12 7.12 -0.98
C ILE A 45 9.93 8.09 -0.91
N GLY A 46 8.93 7.92 -1.78
CA GLY A 46 7.73 8.73 -1.76
C GLY A 46 6.94 8.61 -0.45
N LEU A 47 6.82 7.40 0.10
CA LEU A 47 6.15 7.15 1.38
C LEU A 47 6.92 7.74 2.55
N GLU A 48 8.25 7.67 2.53
CA GLU A 48 9.10 8.33 3.54
C GLU A 48 8.95 9.86 3.51
N ILE A 49 8.83 10.45 2.31
CA ILE A 49 8.56 11.88 2.18
C ILE A 49 7.16 12.21 2.74
N ALA A 50 6.17 11.40 2.39
CA ALA A 50 4.81 11.55 2.92
C ALA A 50 4.79 11.44 4.45
N SER A 51 5.56 10.51 5.03
CA SER A 51 5.62 10.32 6.48
C SER A 51 6.25 11.50 7.19
N CYS A 52 7.29 12.10 6.61
CA CYS A 52 7.86 13.35 7.12
C CYS A 52 6.85 14.51 7.14
N HIS A 53 5.94 14.56 6.17
CA HIS A 53 4.90 15.61 6.11
C HIS A 53 3.75 15.38 7.09
N THR A 54 3.41 14.13 7.40
CA THR A 54 2.34 13.79 8.36
C THR A 54 2.86 13.47 9.75
N CYS A 55 4.18 13.52 9.97
CA CYS A 55 4.85 13.08 11.21
C CYS A 55 4.49 11.64 11.61
N CYS A 56 4.31 10.77 10.62
CA CYS A 56 3.85 9.41 10.84
C CYS A 56 4.98 8.38 10.85
N LEU A 57 4.66 7.19 11.33
CA LEU A 57 5.58 6.06 11.33
C LEU A 57 5.52 5.35 9.96
N HIS A 58 6.65 5.23 9.26
CA HIS A 58 6.77 4.46 8.03
C HIS A 58 7.64 3.23 8.24
N VAL A 59 7.06 2.04 8.04
CA VAL A 59 7.73 0.76 8.20
C VAL A 59 7.70 -0.04 6.91
N CYS A 60 8.86 -0.53 6.48
CA CYS A 60 8.99 -1.41 5.32
C CYS A 60 9.31 -2.85 5.76
N VAL A 61 8.48 -3.81 5.33
CA VAL A 61 8.70 -5.24 5.55
C VAL A 61 9.48 -5.83 4.36
N VAL A 62 10.66 -6.34 4.65
CA VAL A 62 11.57 -6.99 3.68
C VAL A 62 11.61 -8.49 3.95
N PRO A 63 11.48 -9.35 2.92
CA PRO A 63 11.27 -10.79 3.11
C PRO A 63 12.48 -11.52 3.72
N ALA A 64 13.70 -11.04 3.46
CA ALA A 64 14.92 -11.72 3.87
C ALA A 64 16.02 -10.73 4.27
N GLU A 65 16.86 -11.14 5.21
CA GLU A 65 17.96 -10.32 5.73
C GLU A 65 18.98 -9.96 4.64
N GLN A 66 19.21 -10.88 3.70
CA GLN A 66 20.13 -10.65 2.57
C GLN A 66 19.64 -9.53 1.63
N SER A 67 18.33 -9.29 1.58
CA SER A 67 17.74 -8.25 0.73
C SER A 67 17.66 -6.88 1.40
N ILE A 68 17.98 -6.77 2.69
CA ILE A 68 18.03 -5.48 3.41
C ILE A 68 19.03 -4.55 2.73
N ALA A 69 20.22 -5.05 2.39
CA ALA A 69 21.25 -4.22 1.76
C ALA A 69 20.77 -3.69 0.40
N GLU A 70 20.04 -4.50 -0.36
CA GLU A 70 19.46 -4.10 -1.66
C GLU A 70 18.43 -2.99 -1.50
N PHE A 71 17.61 -3.03 -0.44
CA PHE A 71 16.60 -2.01 -0.14
C PHE A 71 17.18 -0.74 0.51
N VAL A 72 17.99 -0.91 1.55
CA VAL A 72 18.51 0.18 2.39
C VAL A 72 19.55 1.02 1.64
N THR A 73 20.35 0.43 0.76
CA THR A 73 21.38 1.17 -0.01
C THR A 73 20.79 2.30 -0.84
N PRO A 74 19.79 2.09 -1.72
CA PRO A 74 19.16 3.16 -2.47
C PRO A 74 18.39 4.14 -1.58
N MET A 75 17.75 3.69 -0.49
CA MET A 75 17.08 4.58 0.48
C MET A 75 18.07 5.55 1.12
N LYS A 76 19.22 5.05 1.61
CA LYS A 76 20.30 5.88 2.17
C LYS A 76 20.89 6.85 1.16
N LYS A 77 21.05 6.42 -0.11
CA LYS A 77 21.50 7.31 -1.19
C LYS A 77 20.52 8.46 -1.46
N ALA A 78 19.23 8.24 -1.20
CA ALA A 78 18.21 9.27 -1.28
C ALA A 78 18.11 10.14 0.00
N GLY A 79 18.98 9.92 0.99
CA GLY A 79 18.97 10.65 2.26
C GLY A 79 17.93 10.16 3.26
N MET A 80 17.33 8.99 3.02
CA MET A 80 16.27 8.42 3.85
C MET A 80 16.81 7.39 4.85
N THR A 81 16.17 7.29 6.01
CA THR A 81 16.46 6.30 7.06
C THR A 81 15.22 5.46 7.34
N PRO A 82 14.91 4.45 6.50
CA PRO A 82 13.69 3.68 6.64
C PRO A 82 13.73 2.79 7.89
N GLU A 83 12.60 2.65 8.56
CA GLU A 83 12.41 1.58 9.54
C GLU A 83 12.10 0.28 8.80
N VAL A 84 12.91 -0.76 9.04
CA VAL A 84 12.84 -2.01 8.31
C VAL A 84 12.55 -3.17 9.25
N LEU A 85 11.52 -3.93 8.91
CA LEU A 85 11.20 -5.20 9.52
C LEU A 85 11.59 -6.33 8.58
N VAL A 86 12.18 -7.38 9.13
CA VAL A 86 12.69 -8.51 8.35
C VAL A 86 11.86 -9.74 8.66
N GLY A 87 11.28 -10.35 7.64
CA GLY A 87 10.49 -11.56 7.78
C GLY A 87 9.41 -11.67 6.71
N GLU A 88 8.69 -12.79 6.75
CA GLU A 88 7.59 -13.03 5.83
C GLU A 88 6.49 -11.98 6.02
N PRO A 89 6.02 -11.30 4.95
CA PRO A 89 5.05 -10.23 5.06
C PRO A 89 3.77 -10.60 5.81
N GLU A 90 3.28 -11.83 5.65
CA GLU A 90 2.08 -12.31 6.36
C GLU A 90 2.30 -12.40 7.87
N GLU A 91 3.44 -12.94 8.32
CA GLU A 91 3.76 -13.11 9.73
C GLU A 91 4.03 -11.77 10.42
N MET A 92 4.79 -10.90 9.75
CA MET A 92 5.10 -9.57 10.28
C MET A 92 3.84 -8.72 10.42
N MET A 93 2.90 -8.85 9.48
CA MET A 93 1.66 -8.07 9.48
C MET A 93 0.77 -8.35 10.71
N ALA A 94 0.78 -9.59 11.22
CA ALA A 94 0.00 -9.97 12.41
C ALA A 94 0.46 -9.23 13.69
N GLY A 95 1.74 -8.81 13.73
CA GLY A 95 2.32 -8.06 14.85
C GLY A 95 2.05 -6.55 14.79
N LEU A 96 1.60 -6.03 13.65
CA LEU A 96 1.36 -4.60 13.43
C LEU A 96 -0.11 -4.27 13.73
N VAL A 97 -0.35 -3.14 14.42
CA VAL A 97 -1.69 -2.71 14.84
C VAL A 97 -1.91 -1.26 14.49
N GLY A 98 -3.12 -0.94 14.00
CA GLY A 98 -3.52 0.43 13.73
C GLY A 98 -2.99 0.95 12.39
N ILE A 99 -2.89 0.09 11.38
CA ILE A 99 -2.37 0.49 10.07
C ILE A 99 -3.38 1.41 9.38
N ASP A 100 -2.98 2.64 9.05
CA ASP A 100 -3.79 3.62 8.31
C ASP A 100 -3.51 3.58 6.80
N PHE A 101 -2.31 3.16 6.41
CA PHE A 101 -1.92 3.07 5.01
C PHE A 101 -1.06 1.84 4.77
N LEU A 102 -1.45 0.99 3.81
CA LEU A 102 -0.75 -0.25 3.48
C LEU A 102 -0.43 -0.32 1.99
N VAL A 103 0.85 -0.50 1.64
CA VAL A 103 1.26 -0.81 0.26
C VAL A 103 1.83 -2.22 0.20
N VAL A 104 1.22 -3.10 -0.58
CA VAL A 104 1.68 -4.49 -0.70
C VAL A 104 2.28 -4.74 -2.08
N ASP A 105 3.56 -5.07 -2.09
CA ASP A 105 4.33 -5.54 -3.24
C ASP A 105 4.37 -7.06 -3.29
N SER A 106 3.30 -7.66 -3.81
CA SER A 106 3.21 -9.12 -3.94
C SER A 106 2.24 -9.53 -5.04
N LYS A 107 2.13 -10.84 -5.29
CA LYS A 107 1.12 -11.40 -6.19
C LYS A 107 -0.26 -11.31 -5.54
N LEU A 108 -1.32 -11.34 -6.34
CA LEU A 108 -2.72 -11.23 -5.87
C LEU A 108 -3.07 -12.22 -4.74
N LYS A 109 -2.55 -13.45 -4.81
CA LYS A 109 -2.80 -14.47 -3.77
C LYS A 109 -2.15 -14.11 -2.43
N ASP A 110 -0.98 -13.50 -2.48
CA ASP A 110 -0.21 -13.13 -1.29
C ASP A 110 -0.77 -11.83 -0.68
N PHE A 111 -1.31 -10.93 -1.50
CA PHE A 111 -2.03 -9.75 -1.04
C PHE A 111 -3.21 -10.08 -0.14
N ALA A 112 -4.06 -11.03 -0.56
CA ALA A 112 -5.20 -11.43 0.24
C ALA A 112 -4.78 -12.05 1.59
N ARG A 113 -3.63 -12.74 1.64
CA ARG A 113 -3.07 -13.31 2.88
C ARG A 113 -2.56 -12.22 3.82
N VAL A 114 -1.76 -11.28 3.30
CA VAL A 114 -1.27 -10.13 4.07
C VAL A 114 -2.44 -9.30 4.60
N LEU A 115 -3.45 -9.03 3.77
CA LEU A 115 -4.62 -8.26 4.18
C LEU A 115 -5.41 -8.92 5.31
N ARG A 116 -5.52 -10.26 5.33
CA ARG A 116 -6.22 -10.99 6.42
C ARG A 116 -5.54 -10.83 7.77
N GLN A 117 -4.22 -10.65 7.79
CA GLN A 117 -3.46 -10.45 9.02
C GLN A 117 -3.37 -8.98 9.42
N ALA A 118 -3.66 -8.05 8.50
CA ALA A 118 -3.54 -6.62 8.73
C ALA A 118 -4.59 -6.12 9.71
N ARG A 119 -4.13 -5.59 10.85
CA ARG A 119 -4.99 -4.96 11.85
C ARG A 119 -5.07 -3.47 11.55
N LEU A 120 -6.07 -3.11 10.77
CA LEU A 120 -6.31 -1.74 10.31
C LEU A 120 -6.75 -0.82 11.45
N SER A 121 -6.52 0.47 11.26
CA SER A 121 -6.97 1.53 12.17
C SER A 121 -8.50 1.63 12.23
N PRO A 122 -9.08 1.97 13.40
CA PRO A 122 -10.52 2.20 13.53
C PRO A 122 -11.01 3.41 12.71
N ARG A 123 -10.10 4.27 12.25
CA ARG A 123 -10.41 5.40 11.37
C ARG A 123 -10.61 4.99 9.90
N GLY A 124 -10.40 3.71 9.59
CA GLY A 124 -10.26 3.21 8.23
C GLY A 124 -8.80 3.27 7.76
N ALA A 125 -8.55 2.65 6.60
CA ALA A 125 -7.22 2.57 6.01
C ALA A 125 -7.25 2.59 4.48
N VAL A 126 -6.15 3.03 3.88
CA VAL A 126 -5.93 2.98 2.42
C VAL A 126 -4.98 1.83 2.10
N LEU A 127 -5.40 0.95 1.20
CA LEU A 127 -4.63 -0.21 0.77
C LEU A 127 -4.25 -0.05 -0.70
N CYS A 128 -3.00 -0.30 -1.04
CA CYS A 128 -2.50 -0.19 -2.40
C CYS A 128 -1.82 -1.49 -2.81
N ALA A 129 -2.22 -2.06 -3.93
CA ALA A 129 -1.53 -3.20 -4.54
C ALA A 129 -0.50 -2.73 -5.56
N ARG A 130 0.75 -3.20 -5.45
CA ARG A 130 1.78 -3.06 -6.48
C ARG A 130 1.76 -4.29 -7.38
N MET A 131 0.70 -4.43 -8.17
CA MET A 131 0.44 -5.55 -9.09
C MET A 131 0.35 -5.07 -10.55
N PRO A 132 0.39 -5.99 -11.53
CA PRO A 132 0.18 -5.63 -12.95
C PRO A 132 -1.14 -4.88 -13.18
N ILE A 133 -2.16 -5.21 -12.40
CA ILE A 133 -3.41 -4.45 -12.30
C ILE A 133 -3.25 -3.57 -11.07
N GLN A 134 -3.04 -2.27 -11.28
CA GLN A 134 -2.84 -1.34 -10.16
C GLN A 134 -4.19 -0.94 -9.59
N GLU A 135 -4.43 -1.32 -8.35
CA GLU A 135 -5.68 -1.05 -7.63
C GLU A 135 -5.36 -0.36 -6.30
N VAL A 136 -6.13 0.68 -6.01
CA VAL A 136 -6.18 1.32 -4.70
C VAL A 136 -7.53 0.94 -4.07
N LEU A 137 -7.50 0.40 -2.87
CA LEU A 137 -8.69 0.05 -2.10
C LEU A 137 -8.77 0.97 -0.89
N LEU A 138 -9.89 1.68 -0.72
CA LEU A 138 -10.18 2.41 0.52
C LEU A 138 -11.08 1.55 1.40
N VAL A 139 -10.69 1.37 2.65
CA VAL A 139 -11.47 0.61 3.64
C VAL A 139 -11.89 1.57 4.75
N SER A 140 -13.19 1.81 4.89
CA SER A 140 -13.75 2.62 5.99
C SER A 140 -15.06 1.99 6.44
N ASP A 141 -15.27 1.86 7.75
CA ASP A 141 -16.54 1.42 8.34
C ASP A 141 -17.11 0.10 7.78
N GLY A 142 -16.23 -0.84 7.39
CA GLY A 142 -16.63 -2.12 6.80
C GLY A 142 -16.99 -2.06 5.31
N GLU A 143 -16.88 -0.89 4.67
CA GLU A 143 -17.01 -0.72 3.23
C GLU A 143 -15.64 -0.72 2.54
N VAL A 144 -15.58 -1.34 1.35
CA VAL A 144 -14.38 -1.37 0.51
C VAL A 144 -14.67 -0.70 -0.83
N TRP A 145 -13.89 0.33 -1.14
CA TRP A 145 -13.98 1.09 -2.37
C TRP A 145 -12.79 0.75 -3.26
N ILE A 146 -13.04 0.20 -4.44
CA ILE A 146 -11.98 -0.11 -5.41
C ILE A 146 -11.85 1.07 -6.39
N VAL A 147 -10.68 1.69 -6.40
CA VAL A 147 -10.26 2.68 -7.38
C VAL A 147 -9.29 1.99 -8.35
N GLY A 148 -9.83 1.52 -9.47
CA GLY A 148 -9.07 0.86 -10.54
C GLY A 148 -8.87 1.77 -11.76
N GLN A 149 -7.86 1.46 -12.58
CA GLN A 149 -7.64 2.08 -13.89
C GLN A 149 -8.74 1.69 -14.90
N ASP A 150 -9.91 2.30 -14.76
CA ASP A 150 -10.83 2.56 -15.88
C ASP A 150 -11.22 4.05 -15.86
N VAL A 151 -10.19 4.91 -15.85
CA VAL A 151 -10.33 6.36 -15.65
C VAL A 151 -10.86 7.06 -16.93
N SER A 152 -11.12 6.34 -18.03
CA SER A 152 -11.56 6.96 -19.28
C SER A 152 -13.08 7.20 -19.40
N THR A 153 -13.92 6.59 -18.57
CA THR A 153 -15.39 6.69 -18.73
C THR A 153 -16.18 7.19 -17.52
N SER A 154 -15.56 7.43 -16.36
CA SER A 154 -16.32 7.75 -15.13
C SER A 154 -16.48 9.24 -14.79
N LEU A 155 -15.95 10.17 -15.61
CA LEU A 155 -16.06 11.63 -15.35
C LEU A 155 -17.32 12.29 -15.94
N ARG A 156 -18.33 11.55 -16.43
CA ARG A 156 -19.53 12.14 -17.06
C ARG A 156 -20.90 11.72 -16.51
N SER A 157 -21.00 11.22 -15.27
CA SER A 157 -22.33 11.08 -14.65
C SER A 157 -22.25 11.03 -13.13
N PRO A 158 -22.87 11.99 -12.42
CA PRO A 158 -22.97 11.97 -10.96
C PRO A 158 -23.81 10.80 -10.40
N ASN A 159 -24.45 10.00 -11.26
CA ASN A 159 -25.45 9.00 -10.87
C ASN A 159 -25.18 7.56 -11.39
N ARG A 160 -23.95 7.24 -11.80
CA ARG A 160 -23.64 5.87 -12.23
C ARG A 160 -23.11 5.07 -11.04
N LYS A 161 -23.95 4.17 -10.51
CA LYS A 161 -23.55 3.14 -9.53
C LYS A 161 -22.24 2.49 -10.01
N ILE A 162 -21.16 2.76 -9.29
CA ILE A 162 -19.88 2.06 -9.43
C ILE A 162 -20.23 0.59 -9.23
N LYS A 163 -19.91 -0.27 -10.21
CA LYS A 163 -20.10 -1.70 -10.06
C LYS A 163 -19.16 -2.16 -8.94
N THR A 164 -19.70 -2.27 -7.73
CA THR A 164 -19.10 -2.98 -6.62
C THR A 164 -18.95 -4.43 -7.05
N LYS A 165 -17.76 -4.80 -7.56
CA LYS A 165 -17.34 -6.18 -7.39
C LYS A 165 -17.01 -6.30 -5.91
N LYS A 166 -17.93 -6.92 -5.16
CA LYS A 166 -17.63 -7.46 -3.84
C LYS A 166 -16.33 -8.25 -3.99
N LEU A 167 -15.24 -7.75 -3.41
CA LEU A 167 -14.20 -8.65 -2.95
C LEU A 167 -14.92 -9.63 -2.02
N ASP A 168 -14.72 -10.94 -2.19
CA ASP A 168 -15.45 -11.96 -1.42
C ASP A 168 -15.56 -11.54 0.04
N GLN A 169 -16.79 -11.38 0.52
CA GLN A 169 -17.09 -10.94 1.89
C GLN A 169 -16.40 -11.81 2.95
N ASP A 170 -16.00 -13.02 2.57
CA ASP A 170 -15.28 -13.97 3.40
C ASP A 170 -13.84 -13.54 3.72
N VAL A 171 -13.27 -12.58 2.99
CA VAL A 171 -11.93 -12.02 3.30
C VAL A 171 -11.99 -10.99 4.45
N LEU A 172 -13.17 -10.41 4.73
CA LEU A 172 -13.34 -9.29 5.68
C LEU A 172 -14.21 -9.62 6.91
N THR A 173 -14.77 -10.83 7.02
CA THR A 173 -15.81 -11.16 8.02
C THR A 173 -15.39 -12.12 9.13
N HIS A 174 -14.10 -12.31 9.39
CA HIS A 174 -13.64 -13.10 10.54
C HIS A 174 -12.75 -12.30 11.48
N ASN A 175 -13.34 -11.34 12.20
CA ASN A 175 -13.14 -11.24 13.65
C ASN A 175 -14.21 -10.37 14.32
N PRO A 176 -15.32 -10.93 14.81
CA PRO A 176 -16.22 -10.22 15.70
C PRO A 176 -16.20 -10.77 17.12
N GLU A 177 -15.16 -11.44 17.63
CA GLU A 177 -15.16 -11.87 19.04
C GLU A 177 -13.77 -11.82 19.65
N HIS A 178 -13.45 -10.70 20.30
CA HIS A 178 -12.74 -10.63 21.59
C HIS A 178 -12.57 -9.16 21.98
N PHE A 179 -13.67 -8.52 22.37
CA PHE A 179 -13.65 -7.34 23.24
C PHE A 179 -14.58 -7.63 24.43
N SER A 180 -13.96 -8.01 25.54
CA SER A 180 -14.53 -7.88 26.86
C SER A 180 -13.38 -7.54 27.81
N ILE A 181 -13.62 -6.45 28.55
CA ILE A 181 -12.81 -5.78 29.58
C ILE A 181 -11.85 -4.72 29.05
#